data_AF-A0A0V8QGM1-F1
#
_entry.id   AF-A0A0V8QGM1-F1
#
_cell.length_a   1.000
_cell.length_b   1.000
_cell.length_c   1.000
_cell.angle_alpha   90.00
_cell.angle_beta   90.00
_cell.angle_gamma   90.00
#
_symmetry.space_group_name_H-M   'P 1'
#
loop_
_entity.id
_entity.type
_entity.pdbx_description
1 polymer ?
#
loop_
_entity_poly.entity_id
_entity_poly.type
_entity_poly.pdbx_seq_one_letter_code
_entity_poly.pdbx_strand_id
1 'polypeptide(L)'
;MSNYLDIEAMSDGLEDKVKQNLRFKTGKFVWRVKFTTPLDARTVNNVNLFVTSADGKILNTSIHYDAESSVIEIEPLEAYAQHESYTLNITTKVQSRGGQKLKAPVRLQFKID
;
A
#
# COMPACT_ATOMS: atom_id res chain seq x y z
N MET A 1 -14.18 -2.66 -19.51
CA MET A 1 -14.43 -2.30 -18.10
C MET A 1 -13.37 -1.30 -17.74
N SER A 2 -13.74 -0.06 -17.41
CA SER A 2 -12.76 0.97 -17.07
C SER A 2 -12.17 0.65 -15.70
N ASN A 3 -10.84 0.63 -15.61
CA ASN A 3 -10.17 0.60 -14.32
C ASN A 3 -10.50 1.91 -13.60
N TYR A 4 -10.85 1.85 -12.32
CA TYR A 4 -11.19 3.04 -11.51
C TYR A 4 -9.97 3.65 -10.80
N LEU A 5 -8.81 3.12 -11.14
CA LEU A 5 -7.52 3.48 -10.61
C LEU A 5 -6.48 3.07 -11.64
N ASP A 6 -5.55 3.97 -11.92
CA ASP A 6 -4.45 3.72 -12.83
C ASP A 6 -3.15 3.59 -12.04
N ILE A 7 -2.33 2.58 -12.36
CA ILE A 7 -1.00 2.46 -11.77
C ILE A 7 -0.03 3.27 -12.64
N GLU A 8 0.52 4.35 -12.07
CA GLU A 8 1.38 5.28 -12.80
C GLU A 8 2.85 4.85 -12.76
N ALA A 9 3.31 4.33 -11.62
CA ALA A 9 4.68 3.88 -11.43
C ALA A 9 4.77 2.87 -10.27
N MET A 10 5.78 2.02 -10.28
CA MET A 10 6.05 1.11 -9.17
C MET A 10 7.53 0.77 -9.07
N SER A 11 7.94 0.19 -7.93
CA SER A 11 9.28 -0.38 -7.77
C SER A 11 9.47 -1.61 -8.65
N ASP A 12 10.67 -1.75 -9.21
CA ASP A 12 11.07 -2.85 -10.09
C ASP A 12 10.70 -4.24 -9.53
N GLY A 13 10.15 -5.10 -10.39
CA GLY A 13 9.79 -6.48 -10.04
C GLY A 13 8.44 -6.64 -9.32
N LEU A 14 7.63 -5.58 -9.33
CA LEU A 14 6.25 -5.56 -8.81
C LEU A 14 5.20 -5.64 -9.94
N GLU A 15 5.59 -5.47 -11.20
CA GLU A 15 4.72 -5.31 -12.38
C GLU A 15 3.70 -6.45 -12.50
N ASP A 16 4.15 -7.70 -12.38
CA ASP A 16 3.28 -8.88 -12.47
C ASP A 16 2.60 -9.25 -11.12
N LYS A 17 2.89 -8.52 -10.05
CA LYS A 17 2.42 -8.80 -8.68
C LYS A 17 1.32 -7.87 -8.23
N VAL A 18 1.16 -6.69 -8.85
CA VAL A 18 0.04 -5.80 -8.57
C VAL A 18 -1.23 -6.39 -9.19
N LYS A 19 -2.23 -6.65 -8.36
CA LYS A 19 -3.56 -7.10 -8.79
C LYS A 19 -4.61 -6.07 -8.39
N GLN A 20 -5.23 -5.46 -9.39
CA GLN A 20 -6.33 -4.52 -9.19
C GLN A 20 -7.68 -5.23 -9.33
N ASN A 21 -8.57 -5.05 -8.37
CA ASN A 21 -9.93 -5.59 -8.42
C ASN A 21 -10.93 -4.56 -7.87
N LEU A 22 -11.01 -3.41 -8.56
CA LEU A 22 -11.96 -2.35 -8.26
C LEU A 22 -13.12 -2.46 -9.25
N ARG A 23 -14.30 -2.82 -8.75
CA ARG A 23 -15.51 -3.01 -9.57
C ARG A 23 -16.44 -1.79 -9.60
N PHE A 24 -16.23 -0.81 -8.72
CA PHE A 24 -17.07 0.38 -8.57
C PHE A 24 -16.23 1.59 -8.14
N LYS A 25 -16.66 2.80 -8.54
CA LYS A 25 -16.11 4.06 -8.02
C LYS A 25 -16.65 4.32 -6.62
N THR A 26 -15.81 4.13 -5.60
CA THR A 26 -16.19 4.37 -4.21
C THR A 26 -15.38 5.49 -3.55
N GLY A 27 -14.21 5.84 -4.12
CA GLY A 27 -13.20 6.69 -3.47
C GLY A 27 -12.62 6.10 -2.17
N LYS A 28 -13.13 4.94 -1.73
CA LYS A 28 -12.81 4.23 -0.50
C LYS A 28 -12.51 2.79 -0.84
N PHE A 29 -11.25 2.42 -0.71
CA PHE A 29 -10.82 1.04 -0.89
C PHE A 29 -9.60 0.76 -0.01
N VAL A 30 -9.35 -0.53 0.21
CA VAL A 30 -8.29 -1.02 1.07
C VAL A 30 -7.16 -1.57 0.20
N TRP A 31 -5.94 -1.09 0.43
CA TRP A 31 -4.76 -1.73 -0.13
C TRP A 31 -4.43 -3.00 0.65
N ARG A 32 -4.33 -4.13 -0.06
CA ARG A 32 -3.91 -5.40 0.51
C ARG A 32 -2.52 -5.75 0.02
N VAL A 33 -1.56 -5.79 0.94
CA VAL A 33 -0.17 -6.12 0.64
C VAL A 33 0.16 -7.47 1.26
N LYS A 34 0.42 -8.46 0.41
CA LYS A 34 0.80 -9.81 0.85
C LYS A 34 2.32 -9.97 0.86
N PHE A 35 2.86 -10.39 1.99
CA PHE A 35 4.25 -10.76 2.14
C PHE A 35 4.40 -12.29 2.06
N THR A 36 5.51 -12.75 1.49
CA THR A 36 5.83 -14.19 1.42
C THR A 36 6.40 -14.74 2.73
N THR A 37 6.78 -13.86 3.65
CA THR A 37 7.37 -14.19 4.95
C THR A 37 6.61 -13.47 6.05
N PRO A 38 6.26 -14.15 7.17
CA PRO A 38 5.59 -13.51 8.30
C PRO A 38 6.39 -12.33 8.87
N LEU A 39 5.70 -11.22 9.09
CA LEU A 39 6.24 -9.97 9.61
C LEU A 39 6.21 -9.89 11.14
N ASP A 40 7.10 -9.08 11.69
CA ASP A 40 7.02 -8.56 13.05
C ASP A 40 5.97 -7.45 13.10
N ALA A 41 4.84 -7.75 13.75
CA ALA A 41 3.70 -6.86 13.87
C ALA A 41 4.05 -5.49 14.47
N ARG A 42 5.10 -5.40 15.32
CA ARG A 42 5.54 -4.13 15.92
C ARG A 42 6.10 -3.16 14.89
N THR A 43 6.60 -3.68 13.77
CA THR A 43 7.14 -2.89 12.66
C THR A 43 6.09 -2.54 11.60
N VAL A 44 4.89 -3.10 11.71
CA VAL A 44 3.76 -2.81 10.82
C VAL A 44 2.94 -1.68 11.42
N ASN A 45 3.25 -0.45 11.03
CA ASN A 45 2.63 0.77 11.54
C ASN A 45 2.69 1.91 10.52
N ASN A 46 2.03 3.01 10.83
CA ASN A 46 1.88 4.20 9.97
C ASN A 46 3.17 5.00 9.74
N VAL A 47 4.26 4.69 10.44
CA VAL A 47 5.58 5.27 10.17
C VAL A 47 6.29 4.50 9.06
N ASN A 48 6.11 3.18 9.03
CA ASN A 48 6.81 2.30 8.10
C ASN A 48 5.99 1.98 6.84
N LEU A 49 4.66 2.10 6.92
CA LEU A 49 3.72 1.92 5.82
C LEU A 49 2.74 3.08 5.81
N PHE A 50 2.71 3.85 4.73
CA PHE A 50 1.84 5.03 4.65
C PHE A 50 1.54 5.40 3.21
N VAL A 51 0.49 6.18 3.02
CA VAL A 51 0.13 6.74 1.71
C VAL A 51 0.40 8.23 1.72
N THR A 52 0.97 8.77 0.64
CA THR A 52 1.15 10.21 0.42
C THR A 52 0.37 10.67 -0.79
N SER A 53 -0.13 11.91 -0.77
CA SER A 53 -0.58 12.62 -1.99
C SER A 53 0.61 13.10 -2.83
N ALA A 54 0.33 13.59 -4.04
CA ALA A 54 1.33 14.10 -4.97
C ALA A 54 2.19 15.26 -4.40
N ASP A 55 1.64 16.05 -3.47
CA ASP A 55 2.34 17.13 -2.76
C ASP A 55 3.23 16.62 -1.59
N GLY A 56 3.24 15.31 -1.33
CA GLY A 56 4.01 14.67 -0.27
C GLY A 56 3.32 14.66 1.10
N LYS A 57 2.08 15.16 1.23
CA LYS A 57 1.33 15.07 2.49
C LYS A 57 0.98 13.62 2.80
N ILE A 58 1.26 13.18 4.02
CA ILE A 58 0.89 11.85 4.51
C ILE A 58 -0.62 11.82 4.81
N LEU A 59 -1.31 10.80 4.29
CA LEU A 59 -2.72 10.55 4.56
C LEU A 59 -2.86 9.74 5.86
N ASN A 60 -3.91 10.05 6.63
CA ASN A 60 -4.30 9.23 7.77
C ASN A 60 -4.87 7.90 7.27
N THR A 61 -4.30 6.80 7.77
CA THR A 61 -4.68 5.44 7.38
C THR A 61 -4.83 4.56 8.62
N SER A 62 -5.81 3.66 8.59
CA SER A 62 -5.86 2.50 9.48
C SER A 62 -5.02 1.39 8.87
N ILE A 63 -4.20 0.74 9.70
CA ILE A 63 -3.34 -0.37 9.29
C ILE A 63 -3.67 -1.59 10.14
N HIS A 64 -4.02 -2.68 9.47
CA HIS A 64 -4.26 -3.97 10.09
C HIS A 64 -3.31 -5.02 9.50
N TYR A 65 -2.78 -5.89 10.36
CA TYR A 65 -1.91 -6.98 9.94
C TYR A 65 -2.47 -8.31 10.39
N ASP A 66 -2.79 -9.15 9.41
CA ASP A 66 -3.11 -10.55 9.61
C ASP A 66 -1.84 -11.39 9.54
N ALA A 67 -1.42 -11.89 10.70
CA ALA A 67 -0.21 -12.69 10.83
C ALA A 67 -0.34 -14.12 10.29
N GLU A 68 -1.56 -14.65 10.15
CA GLU A 68 -1.79 -16.00 9.61
C GLU A 68 -1.62 -15.99 8.09
N SER A 69 -2.20 -14.99 7.42
CA SER A 69 -2.12 -14.86 5.96
C SER A 69 -0.93 -14.02 5.47
N SER A 70 -0.20 -13.37 6.39
CA SER A 70 0.88 -12.41 6.09
C SER A 70 0.40 -11.26 5.19
N VAL A 71 -0.82 -10.79 5.43
CA VAL A 71 -1.46 -9.70 4.68
C VAL A 71 -1.58 -8.46 5.55
N ILE A 72 -1.15 -7.33 5.00
CA ILE A 72 -1.41 -6.01 5.56
C ILE A 72 -2.57 -5.38 4.81
N GLU A 73 -3.53 -4.85 5.55
CA GLU A 73 -4.61 -4.01 5.05
C GLU A 73 -4.33 -2.56 5.42
N ILE A 74 -4.38 -1.67 4.43
CA ILE A 74 -4.15 -0.24 4.58
C ILE A 74 -5.39 0.47 4.06
N GLU A 75 -6.16 1.05 4.98
CA GLU A 75 -7.41 1.74 4.69
C GLU A 75 -7.25 3.24 4.96
N PRO A 76 -7.49 4.12 3.97
CA PRO A 76 -7.48 5.55 4.22
C PRO A 76 -8.70 5.96 5.06
N LEU A 77 -8.50 6.85 6.04
CA LEU A 77 -9.59 7.37 6.87
C LEU A 77 -10.43 8.43 6.14
N GLU A 78 -9.91 8.95 5.04
CA GLU A 78 -10.56 9.91 4.14
C GLU A 78 -10.66 9.30 2.74
N ALA A 79 -11.71 9.64 1.99
CA ALA A 79 -11.81 9.18 0.61
C ALA A 79 -10.70 9.82 -0.24
N TYR A 80 -10.14 9.06 -1.18
CA TYR A 80 -9.26 9.63 -2.18
C TYR A 80 -10.03 10.59 -3.09
N ALA A 81 -9.40 11.69 -3.46
CA ALA A 81 -9.94 12.64 -4.42
C ALA A 81 -9.81 12.07 -5.85
N GLN A 82 -10.79 12.39 -6.71
CA GLN A 82 -10.75 11.97 -8.11
C GLN A 82 -9.68 12.74 -8.89
N HIS A 83 -9.08 12.06 -9.85
CA HIS A 83 -8.03 12.59 -10.73
C HIS A 83 -6.74 13.01 -10.01
N GLU A 84 -6.57 12.59 -8.76
CA GLU A 84 -5.38 12.83 -7.95
C GLU A 84 -4.49 11.60 -7.87
N SER A 85 -3.18 11.84 -7.80
CA SER A 85 -2.15 10.81 -7.66
C SER A 85 -1.72 10.65 -6.21
N TYR A 86 -1.47 9.40 -5.84
CA TYR A 86 -1.05 8.98 -4.52
C TYR A 86 0.08 7.97 -4.63
N THR A 87 0.87 7.84 -3.56
CA THR A 87 1.93 6.84 -3.47
C THR A 87 1.76 6.03 -2.20
N LEU A 88 1.61 4.71 -2.33
CA LEU A 88 1.78 3.77 -1.23
C LEU A 88 3.28 3.56 -1.01
N ASN A 89 3.74 3.80 0.22
CA ASN A 89 5.13 3.69 0.64
C ASN A 89 5.28 2.58 1.68
N ILE A 90 6.22 1.66 1.45
CA ILE A 90 6.64 0.65 2.42
C ILE A 90 8.15 0.76 2.59
N THR A 91 8.58 1.17 3.78
CA THR A 91 10.00 1.41 4.07
C THR A 91 10.76 0.11 4.37
N THR A 92 12.08 0.18 4.33
CA THR A 92 12.96 -0.93 4.74
C THR A 92 12.94 -1.22 6.24
N LYS A 93 12.22 -0.43 7.05
CA LYS A 93 12.08 -0.66 8.50
C LYS A 93 11.03 -1.72 8.85
N VAL A 94 10.20 -2.13 7.88
CA VAL A 94 9.36 -3.33 8.03
C VAL A 94 10.27 -4.56 8.13
N GLN A 95 10.03 -5.39 9.14
CA GLN A 95 10.84 -6.56 9.45
C GLN A 95 10.02 -7.84 9.40
N SER A 96 10.65 -8.92 8.93
CA SER A 96 10.18 -10.28 9.19
C SER A 96 10.25 -10.60 10.69
N ARG A 97 9.54 -11.63 11.16
CA ARG A 97 9.70 -12.14 12.54
C ARG A 97 11.13 -12.53 12.89
N GLY A 98 11.93 -12.92 11.89
CA GLY A 98 13.36 -13.24 12.04
C GLY A 98 14.28 -12.00 12.03
N GLY A 99 13.74 -10.79 12.01
CA GLY A 99 14.52 -9.53 12.04
C GLY A 99 15.09 -9.08 10.70
N GLN A 100 14.88 -9.84 9.62
CA GLN A 100 15.30 -9.43 8.28
C GLN A 100 14.44 -8.27 7.76
N LYS A 101 15.09 -7.31 7.09
CA LYS A 101 14.49 -6.12 6.49
C LYS A 101 14.32 -6.26 4.99
N LEU A 102 13.47 -5.42 4.40
CA LEU A 102 13.42 -5.29 2.94
C LEU A 102 14.75 -4.74 2.40
N LYS A 103 15.19 -5.24 1.24
CA LYS A 103 16.42 -4.79 0.58
C LYS A 103 16.33 -3.36 0.07
N ALA A 104 15.14 -2.96 -0.38
CA ALA A 104 14.81 -1.64 -0.90
C ALA A 104 13.39 -1.27 -0.46
N PRO A 105 13.05 0.03 -0.35
CA PRO A 105 11.67 0.43 -0.12
C PRO A 105 10.79 0.03 -1.30
N VAL A 106 9.54 -0.32 -1.02
CA VAL A 106 8.53 -0.57 -2.06
C VAL A 106 7.66 0.67 -2.20
N ARG A 107 7.48 1.12 -3.43
CA ARG A 107 6.62 2.25 -3.79
C ARG A 107 5.67 1.84 -4.91
N LEU A 108 4.42 2.22 -4.77
CA LEU A 108 3.37 2.05 -5.78
C LEU A 108 2.64 3.38 -5.93
N GLN A 109 2.83 4.04 -7.07
CA GLN A 109 2.13 5.26 -7.44
C GLN A 109 0.88 4.91 -8.23
N PHE A 110 -0.23 5.51 -7.86
CA PHE A 110 -1.52 5.27 -8.48
C PHE A 110 -2.35 6.55 -8.54
N LYS A 111 -3.23 6.63 -9.52
CA LYS A 111 -4.16 7.74 -9.73
C LYS A 111 -5.59 7.26 -9.66
N ILE A 112 -6.49 8.07 -9.11
CA ILE A 112 -7.93 7.77 -9.06
C ILE A 112 -8.65 8.35 -10.28
N ASP A 113 -9.56 7.59 -10.88
CA ASP A 113 -10.31 7.95 -12.09
C ASP A 113 -11.80 8.30 -11.90
#